data_AF-A0A4Q9HGT4-F1
#
_entry.id   AF-A0A4Q9HGT4-F1
#
_cell.length_a   1.000
_cell.length_b   1.000
_cell.length_c   1.000
_cell.angle_alpha   90.00
_cell.angle_beta   90.00
_cell.angle_gamma   90.00
#
_symmetry.space_group_name_H-M   'P 1'
#
loop_
_entity.id
_entity.type
_entity.pdbx_description
1 polymer ?
#
loop_
_entity_poly.entity_id
_entity_poly.type
_entity_poly.pdbx_seq_one_letter_code
_entity_poly.pdbx_strand_id
1 'polypeptide(L)'
;MTRDEFNNQSLPKSDENANLETLSRSKFRDMFSALDFEIRDELQHDKGVDLFLEIKSKGNNTNLRFPVQLKATQSIEKNKDGSISFAIKVSNINYLLNDSLPAFYVLYHQSENVFYYERAQVETECKLKLDRMIRIYMDWNVMSQMKARMHEEFSEIIGDNDKFFKLYSTSHIGDIAASSQDAANKDNIMADLEFISKLTDDFCVFNTGKEVAIEQRSPQDLYNERNDLGGILDILNSDIANEDLSDDDIEIRTMLKPYLDILKNQQVDAVFRQAFENPETAAQMKQFLPDLENNYTGEGVFNALLNMFKRLNEQDDYKQLRTSMQQGIKINRDRIYDTSNPYMMIKKAYEKLGIVLPGTTVPNDYSPDWYNELSNEYIRLDMHGYQEDKVVVNKGRRQTFRNTSEDAFHTAFASTCDFYITNDQKNLKKAEAIYRKFKVNTCVMASDEFVNHYHECLHFKGDKFLSMVPAIIQHVEPVLSEDGLRRIYSTPLFLFDYFNKLLVINDDLVSDKPFFLLVRQKPTNNWFLYQNELNVLINKLLAVLGSDLENHGSFQTIERTQIKEDQWPGRRWLFNGMQYQLRFEEENLRLYILFIN
;
A
#
# COMPACT_ATOMS: atom_id res chain seq x y z
N MET A 1 -62.13 -36.50 -0.78
CA MET A 1 -61.77 -35.19 -1.36
C MET A 1 -61.66 -35.36 -2.86
N THR A 2 -62.56 -34.75 -3.61
CA THR A 2 -62.51 -34.72 -5.09
C THR A 2 -61.42 -33.75 -5.55
N ARG A 3 -60.98 -33.86 -6.82
CA ARG A 3 -59.95 -32.96 -7.37
C ARG A 3 -60.41 -31.50 -7.34
N ASP A 4 -61.71 -31.27 -7.51
CA ASP A 4 -62.34 -29.95 -7.42
C ASP A 4 -62.39 -29.43 -5.97
N GLU A 5 -62.64 -30.31 -4.99
CA GLU A 5 -62.56 -29.97 -3.56
C GLU A 5 -61.13 -29.66 -3.09
N PHE A 6 -60.11 -30.24 -3.72
CA PHE A 6 -58.69 -29.96 -3.42
C PHE A 6 -58.25 -28.62 -4.04
N ASN A 7 -58.60 -28.37 -5.31
CA ASN A 7 -58.18 -27.15 -6.04
C ASN A 7 -58.87 -25.87 -5.53
N ASN A 8 -60.03 -25.99 -4.87
CA ASN A 8 -60.76 -24.85 -4.30
C ASN A 8 -60.32 -24.47 -2.87
N GLN A 9 -59.30 -25.13 -2.32
CA GLN A 9 -58.76 -24.75 -1.01
C GLN A 9 -57.87 -23.52 -1.13
N SER A 10 -58.08 -22.53 -0.27
CA SER A 10 -57.19 -21.38 -0.11
C SER A 10 -55.94 -21.81 0.68
N LEU A 11 -55.03 -22.50 0.01
CA LEU A 11 -53.74 -22.91 0.55
C LEU A 11 -52.70 -21.78 0.40
N PRO A 12 -51.72 -21.69 1.31
CA PRO A 12 -50.61 -20.75 1.13
C PRO A 12 -49.90 -21.03 -0.19
N LYS A 13 -49.70 -19.98 -0.99
CA LYS A 13 -48.87 -20.06 -2.20
C LYS A 13 -47.41 -20.26 -1.77
N SER A 14 -46.73 -21.20 -2.39
CA SER A 14 -45.28 -21.35 -2.19
C SER A 14 -44.55 -20.15 -2.80
N ASP A 15 -43.48 -19.72 -2.14
CA ASP A 15 -42.59 -18.68 -2.66
C ASP A 15 -41.78 -19.24 -3.83
N GLU A 16 -41.81 -18.54 -4.97
CA GLU A 16 -41.12 -18.95 -6.19
C GLU A 16 -39.60 -19.03 -5.97
N ASN A 17 -39.05 -18.15 -5.13
CA ASN A 17 -37.62 -18.18 -4.78
C ASN A 17 -37.29 -19.40 -3.91
N ALA A 18 -38.11 -19.71 -2.92
CA ALA A 18 -37.94 -20.92 -2.11
C ALA A 18 -38.04 -22.22 -2.94
N ASN A 19 -38.95 -22.27 -3.92
CA ASN A 19 -39.05 -23.39 -4.85
C ASN A 19 -37.78 -23.50 -5.73
N LEU A 20 -37.26 -22.38 -6.21
CA LEU A 20 -36.06 -22.31 -7.03
C LEU A 20 -34.80 -22.73 -6.25
N GLU A 21 -34.68 -22.29 -4.99
CA GLU A 21 -33.61 -22.70 -4.09
C GLU A 21 -33.66 -24.22 -3.85
N THR A 22 -34.84 -24.75 -3.53
CA THR A 22 -35.05 -26.20 -3.33
C THR A 22 -34.66 -27.00 -4.57
N LEU A 23 -35.08 -26.55 -5.75
CA LEU A 23 -34.74 -27.18 -7.03
C LEU A 23 -33.23 -27.16 -7.28
N SER A 24 -32.57 -26.02 -7.04
CA SER A 24 -31.12 -25.88 -7.23
C SER A 24 -30.33 -26.82 -6.33
N ARG A 25 -30.72 -26.96 -5.05
CA ARG A 25 -30.09 -27.88 -4.09
C ARG A 25 -30.21 -29.33 -4.54
N SER A 26 -31.40 -29.74 -4.98
CA SER A 26 -31.62 -31.11 -5.49
C SER A 26 -30.75 -31.39 -6.70
N LYS A 27 -30.73 -30.48 -7.68
CA LYS A 27 -29.94 -30.64 -8.91
C LYS A 27 -28.44 -30.63 -8.65
N PHE A 28 -27.98 -29.81 -7.70
CA PHE A 28 -26.57 -29.74 -7.35
C PHE A 28 -26.10 -31.03 -6.68
N ARG A 29 -26.93 -31.63 -5.80
CA ARG A 29 -26.65 -32.93 -5.18
C ARG A 29 -26.48 -34.05 -6.22
N ASP A 30 -27.32 -34.07 -7.24
CA ASP A 30 -27.27 -35.07 -8.31
C ASP A 30 -25.95 -35.04 -9.12
N MET A 31 -25.19 -33.95 -9.06
CA MET A 31 -23.90 -33.84 -9.75
C MET A 31 -22.76 -34.63 -9.08
N PHE A 32 -22.89 -34.95 -7.79
CA PHE A 32 -21.82 -35.57 -7.03
C PHE A 32 -22.13 -37.04 -6.73
N SER A 33 -21.19 -37.91 -7.10
CA SER A 33 -21.24 -39.33 -6.79
C SER A 33 -21.11 -39.58 -5.29
N ALA A 34 -22.03 -40.36 -4.71
CA ALA A 34 -21.98 -40.74 -3.29
C ALA A 34 -20.76 -41.61 -2.92
N LEU A 35 -20.06 -42.18 -3.92
CA LEU A 35 -18.80 -42.91 -3.74
C LEU A 35 -17.62 -41.96 -3.51
N ASP A 36 -17.67 -40.77 -4.11
CA ASP A 36 -16.55 -39.82 -4.15
C ASP A 36 -16.78 -38.62 -3.23
N PHE A 37 -18.02 -38.36 -2.81
CA PHE A 37 -18.38 -37.21 -1.98
C PHE A 37 -19.39 -37.57 -0.88
N GLU A 38 -19.30 -36.88 0.25
CA GLU A 38 -20.37 -36.76 1.24
C GLU A 38 -20.88 -35.32 1.27
N ILE A 39 -22.18 -35.11 1.05
CA ILE A 39 -22.80 -33.78 1.07
C ILE A 39 -23.58 -33.61 2.36
N ARG A 40 -23.24 -32.59 3.15
CA ARG A 40 -23.90 -32.25 4.42
C ARG A 40 -24.65 -30.94 4.26
N ASP A 41 -25.93 -30.95 4.63
CA ASP A 41 -26.71 -29.72 4.75
C ASP A 41 -26.38 -29.02 6.07
N GLU A 42 -26.33 -27.69 6.04
CA GLU A 42 -26.34 -26.92 7.27
C GLU A 42 -27.78 -26.82 7.77
N LEU A 43 -28.04 -27.38 8.96
CA LEU A 43 -29.40 -27.57 9.50
C LEU A 43 -30.01 -26.29 10.08
N GLN A 44 -29.20 -25.26 10.32
CA GLN A 44 -29.63 -23.91 10.66
C GLN A 44 -29.28 -22.99 9.49
N HIS A 45 -30.19 -22.06 9.16
CA HIS A 45 -29.97 -21.10 8.07
C HIS A 45 -28.82 -20.16 8.46
N ASP A 46 -27.60 -20.61 8.18
CA ASP A 46 -26.40 -19.85 8.43
C ASP A 46 -26.27 -18.76 7.35
N LYS A 47 -25.79 -17.59 7.75
CA LYS A 47 -25.81 -16.35 6.96
C LYS A 47 -24.87 -16.37 5.75
N GLY A 48 -24.22 -17.50 5.44
CA GLY A 48 -23.27 -17.58 4.34
C GLY A 48 -22.79 -18.97 3.88
N VAL A 49 -23.32 -20.11 4.36
CA VAL A 49 -22.95 -21.44 3.84
C VAL A 49 -24.21 -22.28 3.64
N ASP A 50 -24.38 -22.87 2.45
CA ASP A 50 -25.55 -23.70 2.13
C ASP A 50 -25.28 -25.19 2.28
N LEU A 51 -24.06 -25.63 1.94
CA LEU A 51 -23.66 -27.04 1.91
C LEU A 51 -22.17 -27.16 2.27
N PHE A 52 -21.82 -28.26 2.94
CA PHE A 52 -20.44 -28.73 3.06
C PHE A 52 -20.25 -30.00 2.25
N LEU A 53 -19.24 -30.01 1.39
CA LEU A 53 -18.86 -31.20 0.63
C LEU A 53 -17.58 -31.78 1.20
N GLU A 54 -17.62 -33.06 1.58
CA GLU A 54 -16.45 -33.82 2.00
C GLU A 54 -16.00 -34.75 0.87
N ILE A 55 -14.71 -34.77 0.57
CA ILE A 55 -14.13 -35.66 -0.42
C ILE A 55 -13.93 -37.05 0.19
N LYS A 56 -14.27 -38.11 -0.55
CA LYS A 56 -13.96 -39.49 -0.20
C LYS A 56 -12.82 -40.00 -1.07
N SER A 57 -11.98 -40.88 -0.51
CA SER A 57 -10.92 -41.56 -1.26
C SER A 57 -11.06 -43.06 -1.09
N LYS A 58 -11.34 -43.76 -2.20
CA LYS A 58 -11.57 -45.22 -2.23
C LYS A 58 -12.66 -45.68 -1.24
N GLY A 59 -13.72 -44.88 -1.08
CA GLY A 59 -14.81 -45.14 -0.13
C GLY A 59 -14.53 -44.77 1.33
N ASN A 60 -13.33 -44.23 1.64
CA ASN A 60 -13.02 -43.71 2.98
C ASN A 60 -13.30 -42.20 3.06
N ASN A 61 -13.89 -41.77 4.16
CA ASN A 61 -14.07 -40.37 4.51
C ASN A 61 -12.71 -39.73 4.81
N THR A 62 -12.36 -38.64 4.12
CA THR A 62 -11.03 -38.03 4.24
C THR A 62 -10.99 -36.87 5.22
N ASN A 63 -12.15 -36.39 5.67
CA ASN A 63 -12.30 -35.14 6.43
C ASN A 63 -11.79 -33.88 5.69
N LEU A 64 -11.46 -33.97 4.39
CA LEU A 64 -11.17 -32.82 3.54
C LEU A 64 -12.50 -32.25 3.04
N ARG A 65 -12.85 -31.06 3.55
CA ARG A 65 -14.15 -30.43 3.30
C ARG A 65 -13.99 -29.07 2.65
N PHE A 66 -15.01 -28.67 1.93
CA PHE A 66 -15.14 -27.31 1.41
C PHE A 66 -16.58 -26.81 1.54
N PRO A 67 -16.78 -25.55 2.00
CA PRO A 67 -18.10 -24.93 2.02
C PRO A 67 -18.52 -24.44 0.63
N VAL A 68 -19.81 -24.51 0.37
CA VAL A 68 -20.46 -24.02 -0.85
C VAL A 68 -21.61 -23.11 -0.48
N GLN A 69 -21.64 -21.91 -1.09
CA GLN A 69 -22.83 -21.07 -1.14
C GLN A 69 -23.49 -21.25 -2.51
N LEU A 70 -24.74 -21.69 -2.49
CA LEU A 70 -25.57 -21.92 -3.66
C LEU A 70 -26.53 -20.74 -3.86
N LYS A 71 -26.60 -20.25 -5.09
CA LYS A 71 -27.56 -19.25 -5.57
C LYS A 71 -28.25 -19.78 -6.80
N ALA A 72 -29.45 -19.28 -7.07
CA ALA A 72 -30.23 -19.71 -8.22
C ALA A 72 -30.95 -18.53 -8.86
N THR A 73 -31.06 -18.55 -10.18
CA THR A 73 -31.76 -17.54 -10.97
C THR A 73 -32.46 -18.15 -12.18
N GLN A 74 -33.55 -17.52 -12.60
CA GLN A 74 -34.29 -17.86 -13.82
C GLN A 74 -33.77 -17.11 -15.05
N SER A 75 -33.14 -15.96 -14.85
CA SER A 75 -32.66 -15.10 -15.92
C SER A 75 -31.22 -14.65 -15.65
N ILE A 76 -30.42 -14.64 -16.71
CA ILE A 76 -29.05 -14.16 -16.71
C ILE A 76 -28.84 -13.33 -17.96
N GLU A 77 -28.39 -12.09 -17.79
CA GLU A 77 -27.86 -11.31 -18.90
C GLU A 77 -26.37 -11.63 -19.07
N LYS A 78 -26.00 -12.09 -20.26
CA LYS A 78 -24.61 -12.36 -20.62
C LYS A 78 -23.96 -11.06 -21.10
N ASN A 79 -22.77 -10.78 -20.60
CA ASN A 79 -21.93 -9.68 -21.04
C ASN A 79 -21.53 -9.86 -22.52
N LYS A 80 -21.02 -8.81 -23.15
CA LYS A 80 -20.56 -8.84 -24.57
C LYS A 80 -19.48 -9.90 -24.84
N ASP A 81 -18.73 -10.30 -23.81
CA ASP A 81 -17.70 -11.33 -23.87
C ASP A 81 -18.22 -12.75 -23.52
N GLY A 82 -19.53 -12.91 -23.30
CA GLY A 82 -20.17 -14.16 -22.90
C GLY A 82 -20.10 -14.49 -21.40
N SER A 83 -19.43 -13.65 -20.59
CA SER A 83 -19.38 -13.81 -19.14
C SER A 83 -20.70 -13.42 -18.46
N ILE A 84 -20.85 -13.80 -17.20
CA ILE A 84 -22.05 -13.55 -16.39
C ILE A 84 -21.65 -12.72 -15.18
N SER A 85 -22.33 -11.61 -14.95
CA SER A 85 -22.18 -10.80 -13.74
C SER A 85 -23.29 -11.13 -12.75
N PHE A 86 -22.93 -11.49 -11.53
CA PHE A 86 -23.87 -11.85 -10.47
C PHE A 86 -23.43 -11.18 -9.17
N ALA A 87 -24.24 -10.25 -8.67
CA ALA A 87 -23.91 -9.46 -7.48
C ALA A 87 -24.01 -10.30 -6.21
N ILE A 88 -22.95 -10.27 -5.38
CA ILE A 88 -22.86 -10.96 -4.10
C ILE A 88 -22.49 -9.94 -3.03
N LYS A 89 -23.07 -10.04 -1.84
CA LYS A 89 -22.71 -9.15 -0.71
C LYS A 89 -21.32 -9.51 -0.20
N VAL A 90 -20.47 -8.50 0.00
CA VAL A 90 -19.11 -8.64 0.57
C VAL A 90 -19.15 -9.36 1.93
N SER A 91 -20.18 -9.11 2.75
CA SER A 91 -20.40 -9.80 4.02
C SER A 91 -20.43 -11.33 3.88
N ASN A 92 -20.98 -11.85 2.78
CA ASN A 92 -21.09 -13.29 2.54
C ASN A 92 -19.75 -13.88 2.09
N ILE A 93 -18.95 -13.11 1.35
CA ILE A 93 -17.60 -13.51 0.93
C ILE A 93 -16.71 -13.61 2.16
N ASN A 94 -16.71 -12.58 3.01
CA ASN A 94 -15.95 -12.58 4.26
C ASN A 94 -16.40 -13.71 5.20
N TYR A 95 -17.71 -13.97 5.28
CA TYR A 95 -18.25 -15.07 6.07
C TYR A 95 -17.72 -16.43 5.62
N LEU A 96 -17.71 -16.71 4.31
CA LEU A 96 -17.17 -17.95 3.73
C LEU A 96 -15.66 -18.10 3.93
N LEU A 97 -14.90 -17.00 3.88
CA LEU A 97 -13.45 -17.01 3.99
C LEU A 97 -12.94 -17.20 5.43
N ASN A 98 -13.77 -16.88 6.45
CA ASN A 98 -13.41 -17.08 7.85
C ASN A 98 -13.20 -18.55 8.24
N ASP A 99 -13.79 -19.49 7.51
CA ASP A 99 -13.67 -20.93 7.80
C ASP A 99 -12.28 -21.50 7.42
N SER A 100 -11.39 -20.68 6.83
CA SER A 100 -10.03 -21.08 6.39
C SER A 100 -9.98 -22.26 5.41
N LEU A 101 -11.13 -22.77 4.97
CA LEU A 101 -11.30 -23.81 3.96
C LEU A 101 -11.50 -23.17 2.58
N PRO A 102 -11.09 -23.83 1.48
CA PRO A 102 -11.42 -23.38 0.13
C PRO A 102 -12.94 -23.33 -0.05
N ALA A 103 -13.52 -22.15 -0.23
CA ALA A 103 -14.96 -21.95 -0.36
C ALA A 103 -15.37 -21.72 -1.82
N PHE A 104 -16.61 -22.05 -2.19
CA PHE A 104 -17.11 -21.87 -3.56
C PHE A 104 -18.48 -21.18 -3.60
N TYR A 105 -18.66 -20.30 -4.58
CA TYR A 105 -19.95 -19.82 -5.02
C TYR A 105 -20.42 -20.65 -6.20
N VAL A 106 -21.67 -21.08 -6.15
CA VAL A 106 -22.32 -21.82 -7.23
C VAL A 106 -23.61 -21.12 -7.60
N LEU A 107 -23.77 -20.78 -8.88
CA LEU A 107 -24.97 -20.18 -9.44
C LEU A 107 -25.67 -21.18 -10.36
N TYR A 108 -26.88 -21.57 -9.99
CA TYR A 108 -27.78 -22.36 -10.84
C TYR A 108 -28.59 -21.47 -11.76
N HIS A 109 -28.47 -21.69 -13.07
CA HIS A 109 -29.32 -21.04 -14.07
C HIS A 109 -30.42 -22.00 -14.52
N GLN A 110 -31.66 -21.76 -14.08
CA GLN A 110 -32.77 -22.69 -14.32
C GLN A 110 -33.10 -22.86 -15.80
N SER A 111 -33.12 -21.77 -16.57
CA SER A 111 -33.56 -21.77 -17.97
C SER A 111 -32.65 -22.60 -18.89
N GLU A 112 -31.34 -22.60 -18.60
CA GLU A 112 -30.35 -23.41 -19.32
C GLU A 112 -30.04 -24.75 -18.61
N ASN A 113 -30.54 -24.95 -17.38
CA ASN A 113 -30.24 -26.09 -16.51
C ASN A 113 -28.72 -26.35 -16.38
N VAL A 114 -27.97 -25.28 -16.10
CA VAL A 114 -26.51 -25.31 -15.92
C VAL A 114 -26.10 -24.67 -14.60
N PHE A 115 -24.94 -25.10 -14.08
CA PHE A 115 -24.30 -24.49 -12.91
C PHE A 115 -23.04 -23.75 -13.34
N TYR A 116 -22.91 -22.52 -12.88
CA TYR A 116 -21.66 -21.76 -12.89
C TYR A 116 -21.06 -21.83 -11.50
N TYR A 117 -19.74 -21.88 -11.38
CA TYR A 117 -19.08 -21.85 -10.10
C TYR A 117 -17.83 -20.98 -10.15
N GLU A 118 -17.49 -20.40 -9.01
CA GLU A 118 -16.25 -19.65 -8.81
C GLU A 118 -15.73 -19.93 -7.39
N ARG A 119 -14.41 -19.98 -7.23
CA ARG A 119 -13.81 -20.10 -5.90
C ARG A 119 -13.99 -18.77 -5.18
N ALA A 120 -14.50 -18.78 -3.95
CA ALA A 120 -14.52 -17.60 -3.12
C ALA A 120 -13.07 -17.20 -2.81
N GLN A 121 -12.69 -16.03 -3.28
CA GLN A 121 -11.43 -15.37 -3.00
C GLN A 121 -11.76 -13.91 -2.69
N VAL A 122 -10.87 -13.21 -2.00
CA VAL A 122 -11.01 -11.75 -1.77
C VAL A 122 -11.04 -10.97 -3.10
N GLU A 123 -10.71 -11.63 -4.22
CA GLU A 123 -10.55 -11.07 -5.56
C GLU A 123 -11.65 -11.51 -6.57
N THR A 124 -12.90 -11.72 -6.16
CA THR A 124 -13.98 -11.92 -7.15
C THR A 124 -14.39 -10.57 -7.75
N GLU A 125 -14.02 -10.37 -9.03
CA GLU A 125 -14.07 -9.15 -9.86
C GLU A 125 -12.90 -8.15 -9.70
N CYS A 126 -11.70 -8.58 -10.08
CA CYS A 126 -10.75 -7.68 -10.74
C CYS A 126 -10.88 -7.79 -12.27
N LYS A 127 -12.03 -7.35 -12.82
CA LYS A 127 -12.15 -6.98 -14.24
C LYS A 127 -11.98 -5.47 -14.34
N LEU A 128 -10.75 -4.99 -14.17
CA LEU A 128 -10.40 -3.63 -14.55
C LEU A 128 -9.15 -3.65 -15.42
N LYS A 129 -9.34 -3.14 -16.65
CA LYS A 129 -8.26 -2.74 -17.55
C LYS A 129 -7.34 -1.80 -16.78
N LEU A 130 -6.10 -2.23 -16.55
CA LEU A 130 -5.10 -1.43 -15.89
C LEU A 130 -3.85 -1.52 -16.74
N ASP A 131 -3.50 -0.40 -17.35
CA ASP A 131 -2.36 -0.25 -18.21
C ASP A 131 -1.42 0.80 -17.58
N ARG A 132 -0.52 0.51 -16.61
CA ARG A 132 0.33 1.57 -15.99
C ARG A 132 1.77 1.14 -15.70
N MET A 133 2.72 2.08 -15.72
CA MET A 133 4.16 1.77 -15.66
C MET A 133 4.98 2.62 -14.69
N ILE A 134 4.85 3.95 -14.74
CA ILE A 134 5.63 4.88 -13.92
C ILE A 134 4.91 5.12 -12.60
N ARG A 135 5.52 4.76 -11.48
CA ARG A 135 4.88 4.81 -10.16
C ARG A 135 5.06 6.18 -9.54
N ILE A 136 3.94 6.78 -9.14
CA ILE A 136 3.90 8.12 -8.57
C ILE A 136 3.16 8.09 -7.24
N TYR A 137 3.82 8.62 -6.22
CA TYR A 137 3.22 8.92 -4.94
C TYR A 137 3.09 10.44 -4.80
N MET A 138 1.88 10.92 -4.52
CA MET A 138 1.61 12.33 -4.29
C MET A 138 1.28 12.51 -2.82
N ASP A 139 1.81 13.56 -2.21
CA ASP A 139 1.42 13.98 -0.86
C ASP A 139 -0.03 14.50 -0.86
N TRP A 140 -0.72 14.42 0.28
CA TRP A 140 -2.05 15.00 0.45
C TRP A 140 -2.07 16.50 0.13
N ASN A 141 -0.98 17.23 0.42
CA ASN A 141 -0.89 18.65 0.07
C ASN A 141 -1.00 18.90 -1.46
N VAL A 142 -0.56 17.97 -2.29
CA VAL A 142 -0.65 18.07 -3.76
C VAL A 142 -2.04 17.65 -4.21
N MET A 143 -2.54 16.51 -3.70
CA MET A 143 -3.88 16.01 -4.05
C MET A 143 -4.98 17.03 -3.72
N SER A 144 -4.91 17.66 -2.54
CA SER A 144 -5.84 18.71 -2.14
C SER A 144 -5.77 19.96 -3.03
N GLN A 145 -4.57 20.36 -3.46
CA GLN A 145 -4.37 21.46 -4.42
C GLN A 145 -4.93 21.11 -5.81
N MET A 146 -4.72 19.89 -6.30
CA MET A 146 -5.30 19.41 -7.56
C MET A 146 -6.83 19.42 -7.50
N LYS A 147 -7.43 18.95 -6.39
CA LYS A 147 -8.88 19.02 -6.17
C LYS A 147 -9.40 20.46 -6.21
N ALA A 148 -8.60 21.41 -5.70
CA ALA A 148 -8.88 22.85 -5.76
C ALA A 148 -8.61 23.48 -7.14
N ARG A 149 -8.28 22.69 -8.17
CA ARG A 149 -7.91 23.13 -9.54
C ARG A 149 -6.67 24.01 -9.59
N MET A 150 -5.74 23.80 -8.66
CA MET A 150 -4.38 24.33 -8.78
C MET A 150 -3.53 23.34 -9.59
N HIS A 151 -2.47 23.84 -10.23
CA HIS A 151 -1.55 23.01 -11.04
C HIS A 151 -2.31 22.19 -12.12
N GLU A 152 -3.11 22.87 -12.94
CA GLU A 152 -3.95 22.21 -13.98
C GLU A 152 -3.12 21.37 -14.94
N GLU A 153 -1.99 21.89 -15.43
CA GLU A 153 -1.09 21.15 -16.32
C GLU A 153 -0.54 19.86 -15.68
N PHE A 154 -0.14 19.92 -14.41
CA PHE A 154 0.27 18.74 -13.66
C PHE A 154 -0.88 17.72 -13.57
N SER A 155 -2.09 18.19 -13.29
CA SER A 155 -3.29 17.34 -13.19
C SER A 155 -3.64 16.68 -14.54
N GLU A 156 -3.49 17.39 -15.65
CA GLU A 156 -3.66 16.86 -17.00
C GLU A 156 -2.63 15.78 -17.34
N ILE A 157 -1.35 16.02 -17.01
CA ILE A 157 -0.26 15.06 -17.24
C ILE A 157 -0.50 13.78 -16.42
N ILE A 158 -0.73 13.92 -15.12
CA ILE A 158 -0.94 12.80 -14.20
C ILE A 158 -2.27 12.06 -14.49
N GLY A 159 -3.20 12.71 -15.19
CA GLY A 159 -4.42 12.09 -15.70
C GLY A 159 -4.19 10.99 -16.74
N ASP A 160 -2.98 10.86 -17.31
CA ASP A 160 -2.61 9.76 -18.21
C ASP A 160 -2.50 8.43 -17.44
N ASN A 161 -3.64 7.76 -17.38
CA ASN A 161 -3.82 6.44 -16.78
C ASN A 161 -3.12 5.31 -17.54
N ASP A 162 -2.55 5.54 -18.73
CA ASP A 162 -1.78 4.53 -19.47
C ASP A 162 -0.28 4.60 -19.11
N LYS A 163 0.14 5.72 -18.54
CA LYS A 163 1.53 6.04 -18.23
C LYS A 163 1.82 5.96 -16.74
N PHE A 164 0.95 6.55 -15.91
CA PHE A 164 1.22 6.77 -14.49
C PHE A 164 0.40 5.86 -13.58
N PHE A 165 1.09 5.06 -12.76
CA PHE A 165 0.53 4.30 -11.65
C PHE A 165 0.54 5.13 -10.38
N LYS A 166 -0.63 5.62 -9.97
CA LYS A 166 -0.79 6.53 -8.84
C LYS A 166 -1.21 5.76 -7.60
N LEU A 167 -0.55 6.01 -6.49
CA LEU A 167 -0.79 5.33 -5.22
C LEU A 167 -1.17 6.35 -4.15
N TYR A 168 -2.17 6.01 -3.34
CA TYR A 168 -2.41 6.65 -2.06
C TYR A 168 -1.96 5.72 -0.92
N SER A 169 -2.03 6.17 0.33
CA SER A 169 -1.67 5.37 1.50
C SER A 169 -2.57 5.66 2.69
N THR A 170 -2.42 4.88 3.76
CA THR A 170 -3.06 5.13 5.05
C THR A 170 -2.74 6.51 5.63
N SER A 171 -1.60 7.12 5.30
CA SER A 171 -1.25 8.48 5.74
C SER A 171 -2.18 9.56 5.16
N HIS A 172 -2.65 9.38 3.92
CA HIS A 172 -3.65 10.28 3.34
C HIS A 172 -4.96 10.25 4.12
N ILE A 173 -5.35 9.06 4.57
CA ILE A 173 -6.53 8.88 5.42
C ILE A 173 -6.29 9.54 6.79
N GLY A 174 -5.08 9.42 7.34
CA GLY A 174 -4.64 10.08 8.56
C GLY A 174 -4.73 11.61 8.50
N ASP A 175 -4.30 12.20 7.40
CA ASP A 175 -4.37 13.64 7.13
C ASP A 175 -5.81 14.14 6.98
N ILE A 176 -6.63 13.43 6.19
CA ILE A 176 -8.05 13.77 6.04
C ILE A 176 -8.75 13.67 7.40
N ALA A 177 -8.49 12.62 8.18
CA ALA A 177 -9.07 12.46 9.51
C ALA A 177 -8.61 13.55 10.49
N ALA A 178 -7.41 14.12 10.33
CA ALA A 178 -6.99 15.25 11.16
C ALA A 178 -7.81 16.52 10.90
N SER A 179 -8.44 16.65 9.72
CA SER A 179 -9.28 17.78 9.34
C SER A 179 -10.73 17.70 9.84
N SER A 180 -11.14 16.57 10.45
CA SER A 180 -12.53 16.21 10.70
C SER A 180 -13.16 16.75 11.99
N GLN A 181 -12.61 17.80 12.61
CA GLN A 181 -13.03 18.21 13.97
C GLN A 181 -14.39 18.91 14.05
N ASP A 182 -15.06 19.22 12.93
CA ASP A 182 -16.40 19.83 12.90
C ASP A 182 -17.40 19.00 12.09
N ALA A 183 -18.64 18.87 12.59
CA ALA A 183 -19.73 18.16 11.91
C ALA A 183 -20.06 18.72 10.51
N ALA A 184 -19.69 19.98 10.24
CA ALA A 184 -19.80 20.62 8.93
C ALA A 184 -18.77 20.12 7.90
N ASN A 185 -17.76 19.34 8.31
CA ASN A 185 -16.69 18.85 7.42
C ASN A 185 -16.96 17.45 6.83
N LYS A 186 -18.07 16.77 7.19
CA LYS A 186 -18.35 15.41 6.69
C LYS A 186 -18.46 15.35 5.16
N ASP A 187 -19.14 16.31 4.55
CA ASP A 187 -19.29 16.37 3.09
C ASP A 187 -17.94 16.63 2.39
N ASN A 188 -17.08 17.45 3.00
CA ASN A 188 -15.73 17.71 2.49
C ASN A 188 -14.86 16.45 2.55
N ILE A 189 -14.91 15.71 3.65
CA ILE A 189 -14.19 14.44 3.84
C ILE A 189 -14.63 13.41 2.81
N MET A 190 -15.94 13.23 2.60
CA MET A 190 -16.44 12.30 1.59
C MET A 190 -15.96 12.70 0.18
N ALA A 191 -15.98 13.99 -0.13
CA ALA A 191 -15.47 14.49 -1.41
C ALA A 191 -13.94 14.35 -1.53
N ASP A 192 -13.18 14.39 -0.43
CA ASP A 192 -11.73 14.14 -0.40
C ASP A 192 -11.43 12.66 -0.69
N LEU A 193 -12.14 11.74 -0.04
CA LEU A 193 -12.00 10.30 -0.24
C LEU A 193 -12.42 9.88 -1.66
N GLU A 194 -13.51 10.45 -2.18
CA GLU A 194 -13.95 10.22 -3.57
C GLU A 194 -12.92 10.74 -4.58
N PHE A 195 -12.27 11.87 -4.29
CA PHE A 195 -11.20 12.40 -5.13
C PHE A 195 -10.00 11.45 -5.18
N ILE A 196 -9.54 10.96 -4.03
CA ILE A 196 -8.45 9.97 -3.96
C ILE A 196 -8.83 8.73 -4.76
N SER A 197 -10.02 8.17 -4.51
CA SER A 197 -10.52 6.96 -5.18
C SER A 197 -10.46 7.10 -6.70
N LYS A 198 -10.97 8.20 -7.25
CA LYS A 198 -10.93 8.48 -8.70
C LYS A 198 -9.52 8.69 -9.25
N LEU A 199 -8.63 9.31 -8.47
CA LEU A 199 -7.28 9.62 -8.90
C LEU A 199 -6.39 8.37 -8.94
N THR A 200 -6.57 7.46 -7.98
CA THR A 200 -5.69 6.30 -7.79
C THR A 200 -6.32 4.98 -8.17
N ASP A 201 -7.59 4.96 -8.58
CA ASP A 201 -8.40 3.73 -8.75
C ASP A 201 -8.30 2.79 -7.55
N ASP A 202 -8.36 3.38 -6.36
CA ASP A 202 -8.30 2.67 -5.08
C ASP A 202 -6.99 1.90 -4.81
N PHE A 203 -5.90 2.13 -5.56
CA PHE A 203 -4.61 1.52 -5.23
C PHE A 203 -3.93 2.17 -4.01
N CYS A 204 -3.88 1.40 -2.93
CA CYS A 204 -3.36 1.80 -1.63
C CYS A 204 -2.03 1.11 -1.33
N VAL A 205 -1.03 1.88 -0.92
CA VAL A 205 0.18 1.38 -0.26
C VAL A 205 0.01 1.50 1.27
N PHE A 206 0.20 0.40 1.99
CA PHE A 206 -0.01 0.37 3.44
C PHE A 206 0.92 -0.65 4.10
N ASN A 207 1.15 -0.47 5.40
CA ASN A 207 1.95 -1.38 6.21
C ASN A 207 1.03 -2.43 6.86
N THR A 208 1.29 -3.71 6.61
CA THR A 208 0.52 -4.85 7.17
C THR A 208 0.98 -5.26 8.56
N GLY A 209 2.04 -4.62 9.06
CA GLY A 209 2.78 -5.07 10.24
C GLY A 209 3.99 -5.93 9.87
N LYS A 210 4.00 -6.62 8.72
CA LYS A 210 5.14 -7.46 8.31
C LYS A 210 5.84 -6.90 7.08
N GLU A 211 5.05 -6.36 6.18
CA GLU A 211 5.50 -5.82 4.90
C GLU A 211 4.73 -4.56 4.55
N VAL A 212 5.28 -3.80 3.60
CA VAL A 212 4.52 -2.75 2.93
C VAL A 212 3.95 -3.35 1.66
N ALA A 213 2.62 -3.46 1.62
CA ALA A 213 1.88 -4.05 0.52
C ALA A 213 1.19 -2.97 -0.31
N ILE A 214 0.88 -3.30 -1.57
CA ILE A 214 0.02 -2.50 -2.44
C ILE A 214 -1.16 -3.35 -2.84
N GLU A 215 -2.36 -2.89 -2.49
CA GLU A 215 -3.61 -3.56 -2.82
C GLU A 215 -4.66 -2.54 -3.24
N GLN A 216 -5.68 -3.01 -3.93
CA GLN A 216 -6.84 -2.18 -4.21
C GLN A 216 -7.74 -2.17 -2.98
N ARG A 217 -7.87 -1.01 -2.33
CA ARG A 217 -8.72 -0.77 -1.16
C ARG A 217 -9.42 0.56 -1.30
N SER A 218 -10.70 0.61 -0.97
CA SER A 218 -11.46 1.86 -0.99
C SER A 218 -10.94 2.82 0.10
N PRO A 219 -10.60 4.08 -0.24
CA PRO A 219 -10.28 5.10 0.76
C PRO A 219 -11.41 5.29 1.79
N GLN A 220 -12.66 5.11 1.37
CA GLN A 220 -13.83 5.24 2.24
C GLN A 220 -13.92 4.11 3.26
N ASP A 221 -13.66 2.87 2.82
CA ASP A 221 -13.67 1.72 3.73
C ASP A 221 -12.54 1.84 4.75
N LEU A 222 -11.33 2.20 4.31
CA LEU A 222 -10.20 2.44 5.21
C LEU A 222 -10.45 3.59 6.20
N TYR A 223 -11.15 4.65 5.78
CA TYR A 223 -11.52 5.73 6.68
C TYR A 223 -12.52 5.26 7.75
N ASN A 224 -13.49 4.42 7.38
CA ASN A 224 -14.50 3.89 8.30
C ASN A 224 -13.94 2.82 9.26
N GLU A 225 -12.97 2.02 8.81
CA GLU A 225 -12.28 1.00 9.60
C GLU A 225 -11.20 1.59 10.53
N ARG A 226 -10.89 2.88 10.39
CA ARG A 226 -9.82 3.55 11.15
C ARG A 226 -10.18 3.61 12.63
N ASN A 227 -9.42 2.89 13.44
CA ASN A 227 -9.37 3.13 14.89
C ASN A 227 -8.59 4.42 15.14
N ASP A 228 -9.22 5.43 15.77
CA ASP A 228 -8.50 6.65 16.11
C ASP A 228 -7.57 6.40 17.29
N LEU A 229 -6.31 6.86 17.16
CA LEU A 229 -5.28 6.70 18.18
C LEU A 229 -5.73 7.29 19.52
N GLY A 230 -6.53 8.36 19.50
CA GLY A 230 -7.13 8.95 20.70
C GLY A 230 -8.00 7.94 21.46
N GLY A 231 -8.89 7.23 20.77
CA GLY A 231 -9.73 6.19 21.39
C GLY A 231 -8.92 5.05 22.00
N ILE A 232 -7.87 4.59 21.30
CA ILE A 232 -6.98 3.55 21.84
C ILE A 232 -6.25 4.05 23.10
N LEU A 233 -5.71 5.27 23.07
CA LEU A 233 -5.05 5.86 24.25
C LEU A 233 -6.04 6.01 25.41
N ASP A 234 -7.30 6.34 25.12
CA ASP A 234 -8.32 6.52 26.13
C ASP A 234 -8.75 5.17 26.76
N ILE A 235 -8.85 4.10 25.97
CA ILE A 235 -9.07 2.72 26.45
C ILE A 235 -7.95 2.28 27.42
N LEU A 236 -6.70 2.64 27.12
CA LEU A 236 -5.53 2.21 27.90
C LEU A 236 -5.33 3.03 29.19
N ASN A 237 -5.87 4.23 29.26
CA ASN A 237 -5.64 5.15 30.36
C ASN A 237 -6.51 4.82 31.59
N SER A 238 -5.90 4.54 32.76
CA SER A 238 -6.69 4.27 33.98
C SER A 238 -7.48 5.46 34.49
N ASP A 239 -7.01 6.67 34.20
CA ASP A 239 -7.58 7.89 34.74
C ASP A 239 -8.92 8.26 34.08
N ILE A 240 -9.23 7.64 32.93
CA ILE A 240 -10.51 7.80 32.24
C ILE A 240 -11.53 6.85 32.85
N ALA A 241 -12.66 7.40 33.30
CA ALA A 241 -13.76 6.64 33.86
C ALA A 241 -14.44 5.78 32.78
N ASN A 242 -14.92 4.60 33.15
CA ASN A 242 -15.66 3.74 32.21
C ASN A 242 -16.92 4.42 31.66
N GLU A 243 -17.49 5.38 32.39
CA GLU A 243 -18.66 6.16 31.96
C GLU A 243 -18.37 7.06 30.74
N ASP A 244 -17.09 7.34 30.46
CA ASP A 244 -16.63 8.14 29.33
C ASP A 244 -16.24 7.28 28.10
N LEU A 245 -16.40 5.96 28.18
CA LEU A 245 -16.05 5.00 27.12
C LEU A 245 -17.31 4.33 26.54
N SER A 246 -17.23 3.86 25.30
CA SER A 246 -18.30 3.04 24.72
C SER A 246 -18.34 1.63 25.33
N ASP A 247 -19.47 0.93 25.19
CA ASP A 247 -19.60 -0.45 25.69
C ASP A 247 -18.53 -1.39 25.08
N ASP A 248 -18.23 -1.23 23.80
CA ASP A 248 -17.18 -1.99 23.09
C ASP A 248 -15.78 -1.66 23.63
N ASP A 249 -15.50 -0.38 23.92
CA ASP A 249 -14.23 0.07 24.51
C ASP A 249 -14.04 -0.49 25.92
N ILE A 250 -15.12 -0.58 26.71
CA ILE A 250 -15.10 -1.19 28.04
C ILE A 250 -14.80 -2.70 27.95
N GLU A 251 -15.36 -3.38 26.96
CA GLU A 251 -15.09 -4.80 26.72
C GLU A 251 -13.61 -5.02 26.36
N ILE A 252 -13.07 -4.23 25.41
CA ILE A 252 -11.65 -4.27 25.05
C ILE A 252 -10.76 -3.98 26.26
N ARG A 253 -11.06 -2.93 27.02
CA ARG A 253 -10.30 -2.57 28.24
C ARG A 253 -10.32 -3.70 29.26
N THR A 254 -11.44 -4.38 29.41
CA THR A 254 -11.59 -5.54 30.32
C THR A 254 -10.73 -6.71 29.86
N MET A 255 -10.65 -6.98 28.56
CA MET A 255 -9.78 -8.02 28.00
C MET A 255 -8.29 -7.70 28.18
N LEU A 256 -7.90 -6.43 28.04
CA LEU A 256 -6.51 -5.97 28.18
C LEU A 256 -6.06 -5.84 29.65
N LYS A 257 -7.01 -5.74 30.59
CA LYS A 257 -6.75 -5.47 32.01
C LYS A 257 -5.66 -6.35 32.64
N PRO A 258 -5.63 -7.68 32.46
CA PRO A 258 -4.57 -8.51 33.06
C PRO A 258 -3.17 -8.13 32.58
N TYR A 259 -3.01 -7.73 31.31
CA TYR A 259 -1.74 -7.30 30.75
C TYR A 259 -1.35 -5.90 31.24
N LEU A 260 -2.32 -4.99 31.30
CA LEU A 260 -2.13 -3.65 31.86
C LEU A 260 -1.71 -3.72 33.33
N ASP A 261 -2.35 -4.58 34.13
CA ASP A 261 -2.03 -4.78 35.54
C ASP A 261 -0.59 -5.30 35.73
N ILE A 262 -0.10 -6.17 34.84
CA ILE A 262 1.30 -6.64 34.87
C ILE A 262 2.27 -5.47 34.61
N LEU A 263 2.01 -4.66 33.58
CA LEU A 263 2.85 -3.50 33.24
C LEU A 263 2.86 -2.47 34.38
N LYS A 264 1.69 -2.18 34.95
CA LYS A 264 1.51 -1.21 36.04
C LYS A 264 2.15 -1.62 37.36
N ASN A 265 2.28 -2.92 37.61
CA ASN A 265 2.89 -3.45 38.83
C ASN A 265 4.41 -3.64 38.72
N GLN A 266 5.05 -3.22 37.61
CA GLN A 266 6.51 -3.24 37.51
C GLN A 266 7.16 -2.26 38.51
N GLN A 267 8.32 -2.65 39.04
CA GLN A 267 9.11 -1.77 39.90
C GLN A 267 9.67 -0.61 39.08
N VAL A 268 9.50 0.60 39.59
CA VAL A 268 10.06 1.82 38.99
C VAL A 268 11.46 2.04 39.54
N ASP A 269 12.40 2.31 38.63
CA ASP A 269 13.77 2.65 39.00
C ASP A 269 13.81 3.95 39.80
N ALA A 270 14.65 3.99 40.84
CA ALA A 270 14.86 5.18 41.68
C ALA A 270 15.31 6.40 40.86
N VAL A 271 15.87 6.20 39.65
CA VAL A 271 16.20 7.25 38.68
C VAL A 271 15.06 8.23 38.45
N PHE A 272 13.81 7.78 38.35
CA PHE A 272 12.69 8.71 38.11
C PHE A 272 12.53 9.66 39.29
N ARG A 273 12.47 9.14 40.50
CA ARG A 273 12.38 9.96 41.72
C ARG A 273 13.57 10.92 41.84
N GLN A 274 14.79 10.42 41.62
CA GLN A 274 16.00 11.23 41.66
C GLN A 274 15.98 12.37 40.63
N ALA A 275 15.41 12.14 39.44
CA ALA A 275 15.31 13.16 38.39
C ALA A 275 14.35 14.31 38.76
N PHE A 276 13.31 14.05 39.57
CA PHE A 276 12.44 15.10 40.12
C PHE A 276 13.03 15.81 41.34
N GLU A 277 13.93 15.16 42.09
CA GLU A 277 14.61 15.74 43.25
C GLU A 277 15.85 16.58 42.85
N ASN A 278 16.49 16.27 41.72
CA ASN A 278 17.65 17.00 41.22
C ASN A 278 17.24 18.35 40.58
N PRO A 279 17.69 19.50 41.10
CA PRO A 279 17.35 20.83 40.57
C PRO A 279 17.68 21.03 39.09
N GLU A 280 18.70 20.34 38.56
CA GLU A 280 19.11 20.47 37.16
C GLU A 280 18.13 19.80 36.18
N THR A 281 17.46 18.72 36.60
CA THR A 281 16.56 17.92 35.77
C THR A 281 15.09 18.11 36.13
N ALA A 282 14.78 18.52 37.36
CA ALA A 282 13.42 18.61 37.87
C ALA A 282 12.51 19.50 37.02
N ALA A 283 13.03 20.64 36.52
CA ALA A 283 12.26 21.52 35.65
C ALA A 283 11.82 20.82 34.35
N GLN A 284 12.72 20.05 33.74
CA GLN A 284 12.42 19.28 32.52
C GLN A 284 11.47 18.11 32.81
N MET A 285 11.68 17.41 33.92
CA MET A 285 10.81 16.30 34.34
C MET A 285 9.37 16.77 34.58
N LYS A 286 9.19 17.89 35.28
CA LYS A 286 7.87 18.50 35.51
C LYS A 286 7.22 19.03 34.23
N GLN A 287 8.04 19.43 33.27
CA GLN A 287 7.55 19.88 31.97
C GLN A 287 7.01 18.71 31.13
N PHE A 288 7.73 17.58 31.06
CA PHE A 288 7.37 16.47 30.17
C PHE A 288 6.54 15.36 30.83
N LEU A 289 6.71 15.14 32.13
CA LEU A 289 6.02 14.10 32.91
C LEU A 289 5.43 14.70 34.19
N PRO A 290 4.63 15.79 34.12
CA PRO A 290 4.07 16.43 35.31
C PRO A 290 3.30 15.46 36.20
N ASP A 291 2.57 14.52 35.58
CA ASP A 291 1.70 13.54 36.22
C ASP A 291 2.48 12.49 37.04
N LEU A 292 3.80 12.38 36.83
CA LEU A 292 4.68 11.46 37.55
C LEU A 292 5.19 12.06 38.88
N GLU A 293 5.09 13.38 39.07
CA GLU A 293 5.56 14.03 40.29
C GLU A 293 4.82 13.49 41.52
N ASN A 294 5.58 12.92 42.47
CA ASN A 294 5.04 12.26 43.67
C ASN A 294 4.24 10.96 43.42
N ASN A 295 4.23 10.42 42.20
CA ASN A 295 3.57 9.15 41.85
C ASN A 295 4.53 8.18 41.16
N TYR A 296 5.67 7.87 41.79
CA TYR A 296 6.73 7.00 41.25
C TYR A 296 6.39 5.50 41.28
N THR A 297 5.22 5.14 40.77
CA THR A 297 4.70 3.78 40.66
C THR A 297 4.70 3.34 39.19
N GLY A 298 4.66 2.03 38.91
CA GLY A 298 4.65 1.54 37.52
C GLY A 298 3.44 2.07 36.75
N GLU A 299 2.29 2.17 37.42
CA GLU A 299 1.10 2.83 36.92
C GLU A 299 1.31 4.34 36.67
N GLY A 300 1.93 5.05 37.61
CA GLY A 300 2.25 6.47 37.44
C GLY A 300 3.16 6.72 36.23
N VAL A 301 4.19 5.90 36.03
CA VAL A 301 5.08 5.98 34.85
C VAL A 301 4.30 5.69 33.57
N PHE A 302 3.49 4.64 33.56
CA PHE A 302 2.69 4.26 32.40
C PHE A 302 1.71 5.37 31.99
N ASN A 303 0.91 5.89 32.94
CA ASN A 303 -0.05 6.96 32.67
C ASN A 303 0.65 8.26 32.27
N ALA A 304 1.76 8.63 32.91
CA ALA A 304 2.51 9.83 32.56
C ALA A 304 3.06 9.76 31.12
N LEU A 305 3.52 8.60 30.67
CA LEU A 305 3.95 8.39 29.28
C LEU A 305 2.77 8.45 28.30
N LEU A 306 1.65 7.80 28.59
CA LEU A 306 0.44 7.90 27.77
C LEU A 306 -0.05 9.35 27.62
N ASN A 307 -0.12 10.08 28.74
CA ASN A 307 -0.51 11.49 28.75
C ASN A 307 0.48 12.36 27.99
N MET A 308 1.79 12.09 28.10
CA MET A 308 2.79 12.76 27.27
C MET A 308 2.53 12.51 25.79
N PHE A 309 2.31 11.26 25.36
CA PHE A 309 1.97 10.95 23.97
C PHE A 309 0.70 11.66 23.49
N LYS A 310 -0.34 11.73 24.33
CA LYS A 310 -1.55 12.49 24.03
C LYS A 310 -1.26 13.97 23.82
N ARG A 311 -0.51 14.61 24.74
CA ARG A 311 -0.12 16.02 24.61
C ARG A 311 0.78 16.29 23.41
N LEU A 312 1.69 15.39 23.04
CA LEU A 312 2.49 15.54 21.82
C LEU A 312 1.61 15.60 20.55
N ASN A 313 0.52 14.84 20.52
CA ASN A 313 -0.39 14.75 19.38
C ASN A 313 -1.52 15.79 19.40
N GLU A 314 -1.82 16.40 20.55
CA GLU A 314 -2.94 17.34 20.70
C GLU A 314 -2.54 18.77 21.05
N GLN A 315 -1.37 18.95 21.67
CA GLN A 315 -0.85 20.22 22.21
C GLN A 315 0.50 20.59 21.56
N ASP A 316 1.18 21.61 22.10
CA ASP A 316 2.44 22.10 21.57
C ASP A 316 3.69 21.44 22.18
N ASP A 317 3.52 20.43 23.03
CA ASP A 317 4.57 19.68 23.72
C ASP A 317 5.67 19.18 22.79
N TYR A 318 5.34 18.84 21.53
CA TYR A 318 6.35 18.41 20.56
C TYR A 318 7.41 19.48 20.28
N LYS A 319 6.99 20.73 20.16
CA LYS A 319 7.90 21.88 20.01
C LYS A 319 8.79 22.02 21.23
N GLN A 320 8.24 21.79 22.42
CA GLN A 320 8.97 21.88 23.67
C GLN A 320 10.02 20.76 23.77
N LEU A 321 9.63 19.52 23.46
CA LEU A 321 10.52 18.35 23.43
C LEU A 321 11.69 18.57 22.47
N ARG A 322 11.37 19.02 21.26
CA ARG A 322 12.35 19.39 20.24
C ARG A 322 13.31 20.47 20.71
N THR A 323 12.80 21.55 21.31
CA THR A 323 13.62 22.65 21.82
C THR A 323 14.56 22.18 22.93
N SER A 324 14.06 21.39 23.88
CA SER A 324 14.85 20.83 24.98
C SER A 324 15.97 19.92 24.47
N MET A 325 15.66 19.07 23.47
CA MET A 325 16.67 18.23 22.82
C MET A 325 17.76 19.09 22.17
N GLN A 326 17.37 20.06 21.32
CA GLN A 326 18.29 20.94 20.61
C GLN A 326 19.22 21.71 21.55
N GLN A 327 18.69 22.20 22.68
CA GLN A 327 19.47 22.85 23.73
C GLN A 327 20.44 21.87 24.42
N GLY A 328 19.96 20.67 24.76
CA GLY A 328 20.76 19.61 25.38
C GLY A 328 21.96 19.19 24.53
N ILE A 329 21.76 19.05 23.21
CA ILE A 329 22.84 18.73 22.27
C ILE A 329 23.64 19.95 21.79
N LYS A 330 23.29 21.16 22.26
CA LYS A 330 23.92 22.45 21.90
C LYS A 330 23.98 22.68 20.39
N ILE A 331 22.94 22.27 19.66
CA ILE A 331 22.84 22.51 18.22
C ILE A 331 22.30 23.91 17.96
N ASN A 332 22.91 24.63 17.01
CA ASN A 332 22.38 25.92 16.58
C ASN A 332 21.30 25.68 15.52
N ARG A 333 20.04 25.85 15.92
CA ARG A 333 18.85 25.65 15.09
C ARG A 333 18.92 26.41 13.76
N ASP A 334 19.28 27.69 13.77
CA ASP A 334 19.32 28.51 12.55
C ASP A 334 20.41 28.05 11.57
N ARG A 335 21.51 27.50 12.08
CA ARG A 335 22.58 26.95 11.23
C ARG A 335 22.23 25.60 10.64
N ILE A 336 21.52 24.74 11.38
CA ILE A 336 21.12 23.43 10.83
C ILE A 336 19.94 23.56 9.88
N TYR A 337 19.03 24.52 10.07
CA TYR A 337 17.76 24.58 9.35
C TYR A 337 17.89 24.40 7.82
N ASP A 338 18.79 25.14 7.16
CA ASP A 338 19.02 25.09 5.69
C ASP A 338 20.41 24.55 5.29
N THR A 339 21.04 23.73 6.14
CA THR A 339 22.37 23.19 5.81
C THR A 339 22.30 22.12 4.71
N SER A 340 23.32 22.06 3.85
CA SER A 340 23.44 21.01 2.82
C SER A 340 23.82 19.63 3.36
N ASN A 341 24.31 19.56 4.62
CA ASN A 341 24.72 18.31 5.26
C ASN A 341 24.30 18.28 6.74
N PRO A 342 23.01 18.04 7.03
CA PRO A 342 22.49 18.05 8.39
C PRO A 342 23.10 16.94 9.25
N TYR A 343 23.34 15.77 8.66
CA TYR A 343 23.92 14.62 9.36
C TYR A 343 25.31 14.90 9.92
N MET A 344 26.16 15.60 9.17
CA MET A 344 27.49 15.99 9.67
C MET A 344 27.38 16.93 10.88
N MET A 345 26.41 17.86 10.88
CA MET A 345 26.21 18.78 11.99
C MET A 345 25.70 18.07 13.24
N ILE A 346 24.73 17.18 13.06
CA ILE A 346 24.19 16.34 14.14
C ILE A 346 25.32 15.47 14.73
N LYS A 347 26.07 14.74 13.88
CA LYS A 347 27.18 13.89 14.31
C LYS A 347 28.20 14.67 15.15
N LYS A 348 28.64 15.85 14.67
CA LYS A 348 29.58 16.72 15.39
C LYS A 348 29.03 17.22 16.72
N ALA A 349 27.71 17.43 16.85
CA ALA A 349 27.10 17.86 18.11
C ALA A 349 27.20 16.75 19.17
N TYR A 350 26.89 15.51 18.80
CA TYR A 350 27.00 14.35 19.70
C TYR A 350 28.46 14.01 20.04
N GLU A 351 29.36 14.04 19.06
CA GLU A 351 30.80 13.80 19.29
C GLU A 351 31.38 14.77 20.32
N LYS A 352 30.98 16.05 20.30
CA LYS A 352 31.41 17.05 21.29
C LYS A 352 30.94 16.76 22.71
N LEU A 353 29.85 16.01 22.86
CA LEU A 353 29.31 15.60 24.16
C LEU A 353 29.85 14.23 24.60
N GLY A 354 30.68 13.58 23.77
CA GLY A 354 31.16 12.22 24.04
C GLY A 354 30.06 11.16 23.96
N ILE A 355 28.94 11.47 23.30
CA ILE A 355 27.79 10.57 23.18
C ILE A 355 27.88 9.84 21.84
N VAL A 356 27.81 8.51 21.88
CA VAL A 356 27.64 7.70 20.68
C VAL A 356 26.15 7.75 20.30
N LEU A 357 25.86 8.22 19.08
CA LEU A 357 24.49 8.19 18.56
C LEU A 357 24.00 6.74 18.51
N PRO A 358 22.92 6.39 19.21
CA PRO A 358 22.33 5.07 19.05
C PRO A 358 21.86 4.88 17.60
N GLY A 359 22.12 3.69 17.07
CA GLY A 359 21.58 3.27 15.78
C GLY A 359 20.05 3.35 15.78
N THR A 360 19.46 3.56 14.61
CA THR A 360 18.00 3.62 14.42
C THR A 360 17.34 2.23 14.38
N THR A 361 18.12 1.17 14.26
CA THR A 361 17.61 -0.21 14.11
C THR A 361 17.32 -0.83 15.46
N VAL A 362 16.06 -0.72 15.89
CA VAL A 362 15.47 -1.64 16.85
C VAL A 362 14.65 -2.63 16.01
N PRO A 363 15.00 -3.93 15.99
CA PRO A 363 14.21 -4.93 15.27
C PRO A 363 12.76 -4.88 15.75
N ASN A 364 11.82 -4.85 14.82
CA ASN A 364 10.40 -4.80 15.12
C ASN A 364 9.63 -5.79 14.23
N ASP A 365 8.76 -6.60 14.83
CA ASP A 365 7.91 -7.56 14.12
C ASP A 365 6.66 -6.89 13.49
N TYR A 366 6.48 -5.57 13.68
CA TYR A 366 5.31 -4.79 13.28
C TYR A 366 5.57 -3.78 12.13
N SER A 367 6.74 -3.84 11.48
CA SER A 367 7.00 -3.13 10.23
C SER A 367 8.33 -3.54 9.61
N PRO A 368 8.51 -3.42 8.28
CA PRO A 368 9.83 -3.58 7.66
C PRO A 368 10.86 -2.61 8.24
N ASP A 369 12.09 -3.10 8.41
CA ASP A 369 13.20 -2.31 8.96
C ASP A 369 13.40 -1.01 8.18
N TRP A 370 13.40 -1.07 6.84
CA TRP A 370 13.57 0.11 5.98
C TRP A 370 12.47 1.16 6.21
N TYR A 371 11.24 0.73 6.48
CA TYR A 371 10.11 1.66 6.68
C TYR A 371 10.30 2.43 7.99
N ASN A 372 10.71 1.73 9.05
CA ASN A 372 11.06 2.34 10.32
C ASN A 372 12.29 3.23 10.21
N GLU A 373 13.32 2.81 9.47
CA GLU A 373 14.53 3.60 9.27
C GLU A 373 14.21 4.94 8.61
N LEU A 374 13.42 4.95 7.53
CA LEU A 374 13.05 6.18 6.83
C LEU A 374 12.19 7.10 7.69
N SER A 375 11.14 6.56 8.31
CA SER A 375 10.21 7.35 9.14
C SER A 375 10.89 7.88 10.42
N ASN A 376 11.69 7.06 11.10
CA ASN A 376 12.44 7.50 12.28
C ASN A 376 13.52 8.51 11.92
N GLU A 377 14.17 8.38 10.76
CA GLU A 377 15.16 9.37 10.33
C GLU A 377 14.51 10.72 10.01
N TYR A 378 13.29 10.72 9.47
CA TYR A 378 12.51 11.94 9.27
C TYR A 378 12.25 12.66 10.59
N ILE A 379 11.71 11.94 11.58
CA ILE A 379 11.46 12.47 12.93
C ILE A 379 12.78 12.93 13.57
N ARG A 380 13.87 12.18 13.35
CA ARG A 380 15.20 12.55 13.84
C ARG A 380 15.65 13.89 13.25
N LEU A 381 15.58 14.08 11.94
CA LEU A 381 15.95 15.35 11.32
C LEU A 381 15.14 16.52 11.87
N ASP A 382 13.81 16.33 11.98
CA ASP A 382 12.91 17.35 12.53
C ASP A 382 13.29 17.72 13.97
N MET A 383 13.45 16.71 14.82
CA MET A 383 13.85 16.86 16.23
C MET A 383 15.17 17.62 16.41
N HIS A 384 16.09 17.54 15.45
CA HIS A 384 17.37 18.25 15.51
C HIS A 384 17.32 19.67 14.91
N GLY A 385 16.19 20.07 14.32
CA GLY A 385 15.97 21.41 13.80
C GLY A 385 16.17 21.55 12.28
N TYR A 386 16.45 20.46 11.55
CA TYR A 386 16.58 20.51 10.09
C TYR A 386 15.19 20.57 9.46
N GLN A 387 14.87 21.68 8.77
CA GLN A 387 13.56 21.92 8.15
C GLN A 387 12.39 21.60 9.08
N GLU A 388 12.55 21.89 10.36
CA GLU A 388 11.62 21.46 11.40
C GLU A 388 10.19 22.01 11.18
N ASP A 389 9.17 21.21 11.47
CA ASP A 389 7.79 21.58 11.22
C ASP A 389 7.29 22.68 12.16
N LYS A 390 6.28 23.43 11.71
CA LYS A 390 5.62 24.42 12.56
C LYS A 390 4.58 23.70 13.41
N VAL A 391 4.71 23.84 14.73
CA VAL A 391 3.70 23.39 15.69
C VAL A 391 2.81 24.57 16.02
N VAL A 392 1.51 24.45 15.74
CA VAL A 392 0.51 25.51 15.93
C VAL A 392 -0.76 24.89 16.49
N VAL A 393 -1.20 25.36 17.67
CA VAL A 393 -2.44 24.90 18.30
C VAL A 393 -3.32 26.12 18.59
N ASN A 394 -4.24 26.42 17.67
CA ASN A 394 -5.19 27.52 17.76
C ASN A 394 -6.63 27.02 17.49
N LYS A 395 -7.65 27.83 17.81
CA LYS A 395 -9.05 27.51 17.44
C LYS A 395 -9.15 27.32 15.92
N GLY A 396 -9.47 26.11 15.47
CA GLY A 396 -9.65 25.75 14.06
C GLY A 396 -8.38 25.40 13.27
N ARG A 397 -7.19 25.42 13.88
CA ARG A 397 -5.96 24.92 13.25
C ARG A 397 -5.07 24.22 14.27
N ARG A 398 -4.85 22.93 14.06
CA ARG A 398 -4.00 22.09 14.90
C ARG A 398 -2.92 21.45 14.01
N GLN A 399 -1.67 21.81 14.25
CA GLN A 399 -0.48 21.21 13.67
C GLN A 399 0.41 20.72 14.82
N THR A 400 0.53 19.41 14.97
CA THR A 400 1.15 18.75 16.13
C THR A 400 2.13 17.65 15.67
N PHE A 401 2.64 16.85 16.60
CA PHE A 401 3.51 15.71 16.28
C PHE A 401 2.87 14.72 15.29
N ARG A 402 1.54 14.63 15.29
CA ARG A 402 0.79 13.78 14.36
C ARG A 402 1.10 14.16 12.91
N ASN A 403 1.11 15.45 12.57
CA ASN A 403 1.40 15.90 11.21
C ASN A 403 2.84 15.55 10.79
N THR A 404 3.82 15.79 11.67
CA THR A 404 5.20 15.39 11.42
C THR A 404 5.34 13.87 11.24
N SER A 405 4.54 13.08 11.96
CA SER A 405 4.50 11.62 11.80
C SER A 405 3.88 11.20 10.48
N GLU A 406 2.79 11.84 10.04
CA GLU A 406 2.18 11.56 8.74
C GLU A 406 3.13 11.91 7.59
N ASP A 407 3.81 13.05 7.63
CA ASP A 407 4.83 13.41 6.62
C ASP A 407 6.00 12.40 6.59
N ALA A 408 6.40 11.90 7.77
CA ALA A 408 7.41 10.85 7.88
C ALA A 408 6.96 9.54 7.20
N PHE A 409 5.67 9.19 7.36
CA PHE A 409 5.08 8.02 6.73
C PHE A 409 4.89 8.21 5.23
N HIS A 410 4.47 9.39 4.77
CA HIS A 410 4.44 9.75 3.34
C HIS A 410 5.84 9.57 2.72
N THR A 411 6.89 10.08 3.37
CA THR A 411 8.28 9.93 2.92
C THR A 411 8.70 8.45 2.83
N ALA A 412 8.29 7.62 3.79
CA ALA A 412 8.59 6.19 3.77
C ALA A 412 7.81 5.47 2.65
N PHE A 413 6.50 5.65 2.55
CA PHE A 413 5.67 5.04 1.51
C PHE A 413 6.11 5.45 0.10
N ALA A 414 6.47 6.71 -0.11
CA ALA A 414 6.89 7.20 -1.41
C ALA A 414 8.16 6.53 -1.94
N SER A 415 9.00 5.95 -1.06
CA SER A 415 10.19 5.17 -1.46
C SER A 415 9.86 3.87 -2.22
N THR A 416 8.58 3.51 -2.30
CA THR A 416 8.06 2.42 -3.12
C THR A 416 7.74 2.84 -4.56
N CYS A 417 7.86 4.13 -4.88
CA CYS A 417 7.53 4.75 -6.17
C CYS A 417 8.75 5.28 -6.90
N ASP A 418 8.61 5.55 -8.20
CA ASP A 418 9.65 6.20 -9.00
C ASP A 418 9.73 7.70 -8.66
N PHE A 419 8.58 8.33 -8.41
CA PHE A 419 8.47 9.75 -8.05
C PHE A 419 7.71 9.97 -6.76
N TYR A 420 8.22 10.89 -5.93
CA TYR A 420 7.53 11.47 -4.78
C TYR A 420 7.24 12.95 -5.05
N ILE A 421 5.96 13.30 -5.14
CA ILE A 421 5.53 14.68 -5.40
C ILE A 421 5.00 15.30 -4.12
N THR A 422 5.64 16.37 -3.65
CA THR A 422 5.16 17.18 -2.52
C THR A 422 5.43 18.66 -2.76
N ASN A 423 4.44 19.50 -2.48
CA ASN A 423 4.58 20.96 -2.58
C ASN A 423 5.00 21.60 -1.25
N ASP A 424 5.18 20.81 -0.19
CA ASP A 424 5.80 21.27 1.06
C ASP A 424 7.33 21.23 0.93
N GLN A 425 7.93 22.43 0.90
CA GLN A 425 9.36 22.62 0.76
C GLN A 425 10.20 22.03 1.91
N LYS A 426 9.64 21.94 3.12
CA LYS A 426 10.33 21.33 4.25
C LYS A 426 10.35 19.82 4.11
N ASN A 427 9.20 19.25 3.76
CA ASN A 427 9.07 17.82 3.53
C ASN A 427 9.97 17.38 2.37
N LEU A 428 9.96 18.12 1.25
CA LEU A 428 10.85 17.90 0.09
C LEU A 428 12.32 17.81 0.52
N LYS A 429 12.83 18.83 1.23
CA LYS A 429 14.23 18.87 1.68
C LYS A 429 14.58 17.79 2.71
N LYS A 430 13.63 17.38 3.55
CA LYS A 430 13.80 16.25 4.50
C LYS A 430 13.88 14.93 3.73
N ALA A 431 12.93 14.66 2.85
CA ALA A 431 12.90 13.46 2.02
C ALA A 431 14.18 13.33 1.16
N GLU A 432 14.63 14.40 0.49
CA GLU A 432 15.88 14.39 -0.28
C GLU A 432 17.11 14.03 0.57
N ALA A 433 17.22 14.60 1.78
CA ALA A 433 18.34 14.30 2.68
C ALA A 433 18.34 12.82 3.10
N ILE A 434 17.16 12.30 3.44
CA ILE A 434 16.96 10.90 3.84
C ILE A 434 17.28 9.97 2.67
N TYR A 435 16.73 10.24 1.49
CA TYR A 435 16.92 9.40 0.32
C TYR A 435 18.39 9.36 -0.12
N ARG A 436 19.10 10.49 -0.02
CA ARG A 436 20.56 10.52 -0.22
C ARG A 436 21.32 9.68 0.80
N LYS A 437 20.94 9.72 2.07
CA LYS A 437 21.59 8.93 3.15
C LYS A 437 21.40 7.43 2.94
N PHE A 438 20.18 7.01 2.63
CA PHE A 438 19.82 5.59 2.46
C PHE A 438 19.95 5.08 1.02
N LYS A 439 20.39 5.92 0.09
CA LYS A 439 20.51 5.60 -1.34
C LYS A 439 19.18 5.14 -1.95
N VAL A 440 18.08 5.75 -1.51
CA VAL A 440 16.76 5.58 -2.12
C VAL A 440 16.77 6.25 -3.48
N ASN A 441 16.30 5.56 -4.52
CA ASN A 441 16.34 6.02 -5.91
C ASN A 441 15.07 6.74 -6.39
N THR A 442 14.05 6.88 -5.53
CA THR A 442 12.86 7.69 -5.79
C THR A 442 13.25 9.16 -5.98
N CYS A 443 12.74 9.80 -7.03
CA CYS A 443 12.97 11.21 -7.29
C CYS A 443 11.93 12.06 -6.54
N VAL A 444 12.38 12.93 -5.63
CA VAL A 444 11.53 13.87 -4.90
C VAL A 444 11.49 15.19 -5.66
N MET A 445 10.30 15.76 -5.87
CA MET A 445 10.15 17.06 -6.55
C MET A 445 8.80 17.72 -6.26
N ALA A 446 8.71 19.02 -6.49
CA ALA A 446 7.44 19.74 -6.49
C ALA A 446 6.63 19.47 -7.78
N SER A 447 5.34 19.81 -7.78
CA SER A 447 4.47 19.60 -8.95
C SER A 447 4.98 20.31 -10.21
N ASP A 448 5.46 21.55 -10.07
CA ASP A 448 5.93 22.35 -11.20
C ASP A 448 7.29 21.85 -11.74
N GLU A 449 8.13 21.31 -10.84
CA GLU A 449 9.37 20.63 -11.22
C GLU A 449 9.09 19.32 -11.97
N PHE A 450 8.06 18.59 -11.55
CA PHE A 450 7.62 17.39 -12.27
C PHE A 450 7.09 17.70 -13.67
N VAL A 451 6.34 18.79 -13.85
CA VAL A 451 5.90 19.23 -15.19
C VAL A 451 7.09 19.47 -16.12
N ASN A 452 8.10 20.19 -15.63
CA ASN A 452 9.33 20.43 -16.40
C ASN A 452 10.04 19.11 -16.72
N HIS A 453 10.21 18.25 -15.72
CA HIS A 453 10.81 16.93 -15.89
C HIS A 453 10.03 16.07 -16.89
N TYR A 454 8.70 16.12 -16.88
CA TYR A 454 7.86 15.41 -17.81
C TYR A 454 8.15 15.84 -19.26
N HIS A 455 8.17 17.13 -19.54
CA HIS A 455 8.42 17.64 -20.90
C HIS A 455 9.82 17.31 -21.40
N GLU A 456 10.82 17.36 -20.51
CA GLU A 456 12.21 17.08 -20.85
C GLU A 456 12.50 15.58 -20.98
N CYS A 457 11.94 14.76 -20.10
CA CYS A 457 12.41 13.39 -19.85
C CYS A 457 11.35 12.29 -19.98
N LEU A 458 10.06 12.62 -20.01
CA LEU A 458 8.99 11.61 -20.06
C LEU A 458 8.07 11.78 -21.27
N HIS A 459 8.01 12.94 -21.91
CA HIS A 459 7.07 13.23 -23.00
C HIS A 459 7.55 12.69 -24.37
N PHE A 460 7.66 11.36 -24.48
CA PHE A 460 8.03 10.67 -25.71
C PHE A 460 6.90 9.75 -26.18
N LYS A 461 6.68 9.69 -27.50
CA LYS A 461 5.70 8.81 -28.14
C LYS A 461 6.29 8.18 -29.40
N GLY A 462 5.88 6.94 -29.67
CA GLY A 462 6.19 6.22 -30.91
C GLY A 462 7.66 5.77 -31.01
N ASP A 463 8.17 5.81 -32.24
CA ASP A 463 9.53 5.37 -32.60
C ASP A 463 10.66 6.23 -32.00
N LYS A 464 10.34 7.41 -31.47
CA LYS A 464 11.30 8.29 -30.78
C LYS A 464 12.06 7.59 -29.65
N PHE A 465 11.50 6.54 -29.02
CA PHE A 465 12.23 5.76 -28.02
C PHE A 465 13.53 5.15 -28.58
N LEU A 466 13.53 4.75 -29.85
CA LEU A 466 14.69 4.11 -30.48
C LEU A 466 15.82 5.11 -30.76
N SER A 467 15.50 6.37 -31.07
CA SER A 467 16.51 7.41 -31.29
C SER A 467 17.16 7.90 -29.99
N MET A 468 16.53 7.66 -28.83
CA MET A 468 17.09 8.02 -27.53
C MET A 468 18.27 7.11 -27.14
N VAL A 469 18.31 5.85 -27.58
CA VAL A 469 19.39 4.92 -27.21
C VAL A 469 20.77 5.42 -27.68
N PRO A 470 20.98 5.81 -28.95
CA PRO A 470 22.22 6.45 -29.39
C PRO A 470 22.52 7.77 -28.65
N ALA A 471 21.49 8.59 -28.38
CA ALA A 471 21.67 9.86 -27.68
C ALA A 471 22.17 9.67 -26.24
N ILE A 472 21.65 8.68 -25.52
CA ILE A 472 22.12 8.30 -24.18
C ILE A 472 23.61 7.94 -24.23
N ILE A 473 24.00 7.08 -25.17
CA ILE A 473 25.40 6.64 -25.30
C ILE A 473 26.34 7.83 -25.59
N GLN A 474 25.87 8.81 -26.37
CA GLN A 474 26.67 9.96 -26.77
C GLN A 474 26.79 11.03 -25.68
N HIS A 475 25.76 11.22 -24.85
CA HIS A 475 25.65 12.37 -23.97
C HIS A 475 25.64 12.05 -22.47
N VAL A 476 25.46 10.78 -22.08
CA VAL A 476 25.45 10.36 -20.68
C VAL A 476 26.77 9.65 -20.35
N GLU A 477 27.44 10.09 -19.29
CA GLU A 477 28.66 9.45 -18.79
C GLU A 477 28.34 8.07 -18.17
N PRO A 478 28.95 6.96 -18.65
CA PRO A 478 28.70 5.64 -18.11
C PRO A 478 29.48 5.36 -16.83
N VAL A 479 28.91 4.52 -15.97
CA VAL A 479 29.66 3.81 -14.93
C VAL A 479 30.18 2.50 -15.52
N LEU A 480 31.49 2.25 -15.39
CA LEU A 480 32.11 0.99 -15.79
C LEU A 480 31.90 -0.07 -14.70
N SER A 481 31.55 -1.29 -15.10
CA SER A 481 31.58 -2.45 -14.19
C SER A 481 33.02 -2.78 -13.76
N GLU A 482 33.15 -3.46 -12.62
CA GLU A 482 34.46 -3.86 -12.08
C GLU A 482 35.27 -4.75 -13.04
N ASP A 483 34.58 -5.58 -13.83
CA ASP A 483 35.19 -6.42 -14.87
C ASP A 483 35.54 -5.64 -16.16
N GLY A 484 35.12 -4.39 -16.28
CA GLY A 484 35.32 -3.53 -17.46
C GLY A 484 34.50 -3.91 -18.70
N LEU A 485 33.68 -4.97 -18.63
CA LEU A 485 32.93 -5.52 -19.77
C LEU A 485 31.60 -4.80 -20.03
N ARG A 486 31.10 -4.04 -19.06
CA ARG A 486 29.77 -3.40 -19.10
C ARG A 486 29.90 -1.92 -18.87
N ARG A 487 29.26 -1.14 -19.75
CA ARG A 487 29.03 0.30 -19.55
C ARG A 487 27.58 0.50 -19.14
N ILE A 488 27.38 1.07 -17.95
CA ILE A 488 26.07 1.25 -17.35
C ILE A 488 25.68 2.73 -17.42
N TYR A 489 24.60 3.02 -18.13
CA TYR A 489 24.03 4.36 -18.26
C TYR A 489 22.73 4.41 -17.47
N SER A 490 22.73 5.17 -16.39
CA SER A 490 21.51 5.50 -15.63
C SER A 490 20.96 6.81 -16.15
N THR A 491 19.66 6.86 -16.47
CA THR A 491 19.06 8.03 -17.12
C THR A 491 17.76 8.43 -16.42
N PRO A 492 17.39 9.72 -16.43
CA PRO A 492 16.06 10.16 -15.99
C PRO A 492 14.93 9.76 -16.97
N LEU A 493 15.27 9.22 -18.14
CA LEU A 493 14.32 8.84 -19.18
C LEU A 493 13.70 7.47 -18.86
N PHE A 494 12.44 7.29 -19.25
CA PHE A 494 11.76 5.99 -19.23
C PHE A 494 11.48 5.54 -20.68
N LEU A 495 12.37 4.73 -21.24
CA LEU A 495 12.18 4.14 -22.56
C LEU A 495 11.02 3.14 -22.52
N PHE A 496 10.09 3.29 -23.46
CA PHE A 496 8.80 2.59 -23.46
C PHE A 496 8.02 2.75 -22.15
N ASP A 497 8.23 3.87 -21.44
CA ASP A 497 7.65 4.17 -20.12
C ASP A 497 8.03 3.16 -19.01
N TYR A 498 9.03 2.29 -19.25
CA TYR A 498 9.47 1.26 -18.31
C TYR A 498 10.96 1.31 -17.98
N PHE A 499 11.80 1.29 -19.02
CA PHE A 499 13.23 1.06 -18.89
C PHE A 499 13.94 2.39 -18.62
N ASN A 500 14.62 2.51 -17.49
CA ASN A 500 15.34 3.72 -17.08
C ASN A 500 16.87 3.51 -17.01
N LYS A 501 17.34 2.33 -17.41
CA LYS A 501 18.76 1.97 -17.40
C LYS A 501 19.14 1.23 -18.67
N LEU A 502 20.25 1.65 -19.27
CA LEU A 502 20.84 1.06 -20.46
C LEU A 502 22.20 0.46 -20.10
N LEU A 503 22.43 -0.79 -20.52
CA LEU A 503 23.73 -1.44 -20.45
C LEU A 503 24.23 -1.68 -21.87
N VAL A 504 25.48 -1.31 -22.12
CA VAL A 504 26.23 -1.72 -23.31
C VAL A 504 27.18 -2.82 -22.86
N ILE A 505 26.99 -4.03 -23.39
CA ILE A 505 27.78 -5.20 -23.02
C ILE A 505 28.71 -5.52 -24.19
N ASN A 506 30.00 -5.55 -23.90
CA ASN A 506 31.05 -5.94 -24.84
C ASN A 506 31.76 -7.17 -24.26
N ASP A 507 31.18 -8.33 -24.52
CA ASP A 507 31.68 -9.61 -24.00
C ASP A 507 31.95 -10.56 -25.17
N ASP A 508 33.23 -10.62 -25.56
CA ASP A 508 33.73 -11.48 -26.64
C ASP A 508 33.53 -12.98 -26.36
N LEU A 509 33.21 -13.38 -25.11
CA LEU A 509 32.89 -14.77 -24.76
C LEU A 509 31.42 -15.12 -25.01
N VAL A 510 30.52 -14.12 -25.06
CA VAL A 510 29.06 -14.30 -25.19
C VAL A 510 28.58 -13.93 -26.59
N SER A 511 29.21 -12.96 -27.25
CA SER A 511 28.84 -12.51 -28.60
C SER A 511 30.02 -11.84 -29.31
N ASP A 512 30.23 -12.15 -30.59
CA ASP A 512 31.23 -11.50 -31.45
C ASP A 512 30.96 -10.00 -31.68
N LYS A 513 29.78 -9.50 -31.28
CA LYS A 513 29.37 -8.09 -31.39
C LYS A 513 28.82 -7.56 -30.06
N PRO A 514 29.05 -6.28 -29.73
CA PRO A 514 28.41 -5.67 -28.58
C PRO A 514 26.89 -5.65 -28.74
N PHE A 515 26.17 -5.76 -27.64
CA PHE A 515 24.71 -5.64 -27.63
C PHE A 515 24.23 -4.66 -26.56
N PHE A 516 23.00 -4.19 -26.72
CA PHE A 516 22.36 -3.31 -25.76
C PHE A 516 21.34 -4.07 -24.93
N LEU A 517 21.27 -3.71 -23.66
CA LEU A 517 20.32 -4.28 -22.72
C LEU A 517 19.61 -3.15 -21.99
N LEU A 518 18.30 -3.06 -22.17
CA LEU A 518 17.44 -2.15 -21.43
C LEU A 518 16.86 -2.88 -20.22
N VAL A 519 17.00 -2.27 -19.05
CA VAL A 519 16.49 -2.80 -17.77
C VAL A 519 15.82 -1.68 -16.96
N ARG A 520 14.94 -2.07 -16.05
CA ARG A 520 14.36 -1.15 -15.06
C ARG A 520 15.13 -1.24 -13.76
N GLN A 521 15.67 -0.13 -13.30
CA GLN A 521 16.01 0.07 -11.91
C GLN A 521 14.71 0.39 -11.16
N LYS A 522 14.17 -0.60 -10.45
CA LYS A 522 12.94 -0.49 -9.67
C LYS A 522 13.12 0.43 -8.45
N PRO A 523 12.03 0.98 -7.89
CA PRO A 523 12.09 1.70 -6.62
C PRO A 523 12.76 0.89 -5.51
N THR A 524 13.56 1.56 -4.66
CA THR A 524 14.41 0.91 -3.66
C THR A 524 13.66 -0.03 -2.75
N ASN A 525 12.44 0.31 -2.35
CA ASN A 525 11.65 -0.46 -1.38
C ASN A 525 10.41 -1.12 -2.01
N ASN A 526 10.38 -1.26 -3.34
CA ASN A 526 9.35 -2.04 -4.03
C ASN A 526 9.92 -2.73 -5.25
N TRP A 527 10.08 -4.06 -5.13
CA TRP A 527 10.69 -4.90 -6.15
C TRP A 527 9.67 -5.73 -6.94
N PHE A 528 8.38 -5.65 -6.62
CA PHE A 528 7.37 -6.46 -7.30
C PHE A 528 7.14 -5.96 -8.73
N LEU A 529 7.11 -6.90 -9.68
CA LEU A 529 6.61 -6.62 -11.03
C LEU A 529 5.08 -6.75 -11.00
N TYR A 530 4.38 -5.66 -11.31
CA TYR A 530 2.93 -5.76 -11.48
C TYR A 530 2.63 -6.35 -12.85
N GLN A 531 1.76 -7.35 -12.89
CA GLN A 531 1.37 -8.06 -14.12
C GLN A 531 0.91 -7.11 -15.23
N ASN A 532 0.28 -6.00 -14.84
CA ASN A 532 -0.19 -4.97 -15.74
C ASN A 532 0.97 -4.22 -16.44
N GLU A 533 2.10 -4.01 -15.78
CA GLU A 533 3.28 -3.37 -16.38
C GLU A 533 3.75 -4.14 -17.62
N LEU A 534 3.59 -5.46 -17.63
CA LEU A 534 3.96 -6.31 -18.76
C LEU A 534 3.00 -6.15 -19.94
N ASN A 535 1.69 -6.10 -19.70
CA ASN A 535 0.71 -5.89 -20.76
C ASN A 535 0.96 -4.56 -21.48
N VAL A 536 1.16 -3.47 -20.73
CA VAL A 536 1.46 -2.16 -21.31
C VAL A 536 2.74 -2.17 -22.09
N LEU A 537 3.81 -2.73 -21.51
CA LEU A 537 5.10 -2.77 -22.17
C LEU A 537 5.00 -3.51 -23.50
N ILE A 538 4.34 -4.67 -23.52
CA ILE A 538 4.13 -5.45 -24.74
C ILE A 538 3.32 -4.65 -25.76
N ASN A 539 2.24 -4.00 -25.36
CA ASN A 539 1.43 -3.18 -26.27
C ASN A 539 2.23 -2.01 -26.86
N LYS A 540 3.08 -1.36 -26.08
CA LYS A 540 3.98 -0.29 -26.56
C LYS A 540 5.06 -0.85 -27.50
N LEU A 541 5.64 -2.00 -27.18
CA LEU A 541 6.60 -2.67 -28.06
C LEU A 541 5.95 -3.07 -29.39
N LEU A 542 4.74 -3.63 -29.38
CA LEU A 542 3.99 -3.95 -30.60
C LEU A 542 3.66 -2.71 -31.43
N ALA A 543 3.30 -1.60 -30.76
CA ALA A 543 2.99 -0.34 -31.44
C ALA A 543 4.22 0.27 -32.15
N VAL A 544 5.43 0.04 -31.62
CA VAL A 544 6.68 0.60 -32.16
C VAL A 544 7.38 -0.37 -33.12
N LEU A 545 7.48 -1.65 -32.75
CA LEU A 545 8.24 -2.68 -33.45
C LEU A 545 7.39 -3.50 -34.44
N GLY A 546 6.06 -3.38 -34.38
CA GLY A 546 5.13 -4.20 -35.16
C GLY A 546 4.84 -5.57 -34.50
N SER A 547 4.32 -6.50 -35.30
CA SER A 547 4.02 -7.86 -34.83
C SER A 547 5.28 -8.58 -34.34
N ASP A 548 5.16 -9.28 -33.21
CA ASP A 548 6.19 -10.20 -32.75
C ASP A 548 6.35 -11.38 -33.72
N LEU A 549 7.54 -12.00 -33.75
CA LEU A 549 7.87 -13.09 -34.67
C LEU A 549 6.98 -14.32 -34.49
N GLU A 550 6.54 -14.53 -33.25
CA GLU A 550 5.64 -15.61 -32.88
C GLU A 550 4.16 -15.29 -33.19
N ASN A 551 3.85 -14.05 -33.60
CA ASN A 551 2.51 -13.53 -33.86
C ASN A 551 1.52 -13.72 -32.70
N HIS A 552 2.00 -13.61 -31.45
CA HIS A 552 1.18 -13.72 -30.26
C HIS A 552 0.23 -12.53 -30.07
N GLY A 553 0.57 -11.34 -30.58
CA GLY A 553 -0.29 -10.15 -30.46
C GLY A 553 -0.34 -9.65 -29.02
N SER A 554 -1.50 -9.23 -28.50
CA SER A 554 -1.61 -8.74 -27.10
C SER A 554 -1.14 -9.78 -26.07
N PHE A 555 -0.83 -9.34 -24.85
CA PHE A 555 -0.45 -10.23 -23.75
C PHE A 555 -1.58 -11.24 -23.43
N GLN A 556 -1.23 -12.52 -23.29
CA GLN A 556 -2.20 -13.61 -23.13
C GLN A 556 -2.15 -14.21 -21.71
N THR A 557 -3.29 -14.74 -21.24
CA THR A 557 -3.37 -15.38 -19.91
C THR A 557 -2.41 -16.56 -19.74
N ILE A 558 -2.07 -17.29 -20.80
CA ILE A 558 -1.10 -18.39 -20.71
C ILE A 558 0.31 -17.91 -20.38
N GLU A 559 0.70 -16.75 -20.89
CA GLU A 559 2.02 -16.15 -20.62
C GLU A 559 2.14 -15.77 -19.14
N ARG A 560 1.03 -15.38 -18.49
CA ARG A 560 0.97 -15.12 -17.05
C ARG A 560 1.37 -16.34 -16.24
N THR A 561 0.84 -17.51 -16.58
CA THR A 561 1.17 -18.76 -15.90
C THR A 561 2.63 -19.12 -16.14
N GLN A 562 3.10 -18.99 -17.39
CA GLN A 562 4.49 -19.28 -17.74
C GLN A 562 5.49 -18.40 -16.99
N ILE A 563 5.20 -17.11 -16.76
CA ILE A 563 6.08 -16.23 -15.98
C ILE A 563 6.15 -16.65 -14.52
N LYS A 564 5.01 -17.02 -13.92
CA LYS A 564 4.97 -17.50 -12.53
C LYS A 564 5.74 -18.82 -12.34
N GLU A 565 5.76 -19.65 -13.36
CA GLU A 565 6.45 -20.95 -13.38
C GLU A 565 7.91 -20.86 -13.88
N ASP A 566 8.40 -19.66 -14.19
CA ASP A 566 9.73 -19.43 -14.76
C ASP A 566 9.97 -20.20 -16.09
N GLN A 567 8.91 -20.32 -16.89
CA GLN A 567 8.88 -21.03 -18.18
C GLN A 567 8.52 -20.10 -19.36
N TRP A 568 8.45 -18.78 -19.16
CA TRP A 568 8.07 -17.87 -20.24
C TRP A 568 9.19 -17.73 -21.27
N PRO A 569 8.97 -18.10 -22.54
CA PRO A 569 10.02 -18.06 -23.57
C PRO A 569 10.41 -16.63 -23.96
N GLY A 570 9.69 -15.63 -23.47
CA GLY A 570 9.83 -14.23 -23.88
C GLY A 570 9.19 -13.96 -25.23
N ARG A 571 9.49 -12.79 -25.81
CA ARG A 571 8.96 -12.33 -27.10
C ARG A 571 10.07 -11.74 -27.96
N ARG A 572 9.96 -11.87 -29.29
CA ARG A 572 10.99 -11.41 -30.23
C ARG A 572 10.42 -10.56 -31.35
N TRP A 573 11.19 -9.58 -31.79
CA TRP A 573 10.87 -8.71 -32.92
C TRP A 573 12.08 -8.52 -33.83
N LEU A 574 11.80 -8.26 -35.11
CA LEU A 574 12.78 -7.80 -36.10
C LEU A 574 12.38 -6.41 -36.55
N PHE A 575 13.24 -5.42 -36.30
CA PHE A 575 12.96 -4.03 -36.66
C PHE A 575 14.25 -3.32 -37.06
N ASN A 576 14.25 -2.67 -38.23
CA ASN A 576 15.40 -1.92 -38.78
C ASN A 576 16.74 -2.67 -38.75
N GLY A 577 16.74 -3.98 -39.07
CA GLY A 577 17.97 -4.79 -39.10
C GLY A 577 18.53 -5.15 -37.71
N MET A 578 17.79 -4.89 -36.64
CA MET A 578 18.10 -5.33 -35.28
C MET A 578 17.05 -6.33 -34.79
N GLN A 579 17.51 -7.24 -33.93
CA GLN A 579 16.65 -8.17 -33.22
C GLN A 579 16.40 -7.66 -31.81
N TYR A 580 15.14 -7.58 -31.43
CA TYR A 580 14.71 -7.22 -30.09
C TYR A 580 14.18 -8.46 -29.39
N GLN A 581 14.60 -8.71 -28.16
CA GLN A 581 14.14 -9.85 -27.39
C GLN A 581 13.78 -9.43 -25.96
N LEU A 582 12.50 -9.54 -25.60
CA LEU A 582 12.00 -9.29 -24.25
C LEU A 582 12.01 -10.61 -23.46
N ARG A 583 12.61 -10.59 -22.28
CA ARG A 583 12.64 -11.74 -21.35
C ARG A 583 12.32 -11.29 -19.94
N PHE A 584 11.88 -12.25 -19.12
CA PHE A 584 11.75 -12.09 -17.68
C PHE A 584 12.87 -12.91 -17.02
N GLU A 585 13.81 -12.24 -16.37
CA GLU A 585 14.99 -12.84 -15.76
C GLU A 585 15.33 -12.09 -14.48
N GLU A 586 15.69 -12.81 -13.40
CA GLU A 586 16.02 -12.23 -12.09
C GLU A 586 14.92 -11.26 -11.60
N GLU A 587 13.67 -11.71 -11.67
CA GLU A 587 12.47 -10.96 -11.28
C GLU A 587 12.23 -9.65 -12.07
N ASN A 588 12.93 -9.42 -13.18
CA ASN A 588 12.86 -8.17 -13.92
C ASN A 588 12.65 -8.39 -15.43
N LEU A 589 12.02 -7.43 -16.08
CA LEU A 589 11.91 -7.43 -17.54
C LEU A 589 13.18 -6.84 -18.14
N ARG A 590 13.68 -7.54 -19.15
CA ARG A 590 14.92 -7.22 -19.86
C ARG A 590 14.66 -7.22 -21.35
N LEU A 591 14.98 -6.11 -22.02
CA LEU A 591 14.89 -6.00 -23.47
C LEU A 591 16.31 -5.98 -24.06
N TYR A 592 16.66 -7.09 -24.71
CA TYR A 592 17.89 -7.28 -25.45
C TYR A 592 17.73 -6.67 -26.84
N ILE A 593 18.73 -5.91 -27.29
CA ILE A 593 18.80 -5.33 -28.65
C ILE A 593 20.11 -5.81 -29.28
N LEU A 594 19.98 -6.67 -30.29
CA LEU A 594 21.06 -7.41 -30.93
C LEU A 594 21.21 -6.94 -32.37
N PHE A 595 22.46 -6.75 -32.82
CA PHE A 595 22.75 -6.49 -34.23
C PHE A 595 22.64 -7.79 -35.02
N ILE A 596 21.85 -7.78 -36.09
CA ILE A 596 21.76 -8.92 -37.01
C ILE A 596 22.88 -8.80 -38.04
N ASN A 597 23.43 -9.94 -38.46
CA ASN A 597 24.40 -10.03 -39.55
C ASN A 597 23.76 -9.92 -40.93
#